data_AF-A0AAU4DTX4-F1
#
_entry.id   AF-A0AAU4DTX4-F1
#
_cell.length_a   1.000
_cell.length_b   1.000
_cell.length_c   1.000
_cell.angle_alpha   90.00
_cell.angle_beta   90.00
_cell.angle_gamma   90.00
#
_symmetry.space_group_name_H-M   'P 1'
#
loop_
_entity.id
_entity.type
_entity.pdbx_description
1 polymer ?
#
loop_
_entity_poly.entity_id
_entity_poly.type
_entity_poly.pdbx_seq_one_letter_code
_entity_poly.pdbx_strand_id
1 'polypeptide(L)'
;METLRDTVGSTARDRERRMDASRQLDVEPLVEIAEFRTDSRYRLVHFKGAGWKPLAPEEFEPELKHFFPDLDPHDPKLVYWEDRPWEWPAWRPGEA
;
A
#
# COMPACT_ATOMS: atom_id res chain seq x y z
N MET A 1 27.35 33.96 -47.47
CA MET A 1 28.32 32.93 -47.11
C MET A 1 28.02 32.51 -45.69
N GLU A 2 27.38 31.38 -45.48
CA GLU A 2 27.65 30.52 -44.32
C GLU A 2 27.13 29.12 -44.65
N THR A 3 28.00 28.14 -44.47
CA THR A 3 27.81 26.74 -44.84
C THR A 3 28.25 25.91 -43.66
N LEU A 4 27.30 25.28 -42.98
CA LEU A 4 27.42 24.06 -42.18
C LEU A 4 26.01 23.44 -42.29
N ARG A 5 25.71 22.33 -42.97
CA ARG A 5 26.40 21.04 -43.14
C ARG A 5 26.80 20.41 -41.81
N ASP A 6 25.81 20.18 -40.96
CA ASP A 6 25.87 19.08 -40.01
C ASP A 6 25.42 17.79 -40.67
N THR A 7 26.31 16.81 -40.53
CA THR A 7 26.39 15.55 -41.23
C THR A 7 25.65 14.47 -40.45
N VAL A 8 25.00 13.61 -41.23
CA VAL A 8 24.40 12.30 -40.97
C VAL A 8 24.89 11.50 -39.76
N GLY A 9 24.03 10.64 -39.21
CA GLY A 9 24.49 9.56 -38.34
C GLY A 9 23.42 8.82 -37.55
N SER A 10 22.67 7.96 -38.24
CA SER A 10 21.74 6.99 -37.67
C SER A 10 22.38 6.10 -36.59
N THR A 11 21.68 5.83 -35.48
CA THR A 11 21.74 4.53 -34.81
C THR A 11 20.39 4.28 -34.13
N ALA A 12 19.57 3.48 -34.80
CA ALA A 12 18.58 2.66 -34.14
C ALA A 12 19.28 1.80 -33.09
N ARG A 13 19.00 2.06 -31.81
CA ARG A 13 19.07 1.08 -30.74
C ARG A 13 18.27 1.61 -29.55
N ASP A 14 17.17 0.93 -29.28
CA ASP A 14 17.13 0.21 -28.02
C ASP A 14 17.36 1.09 -26.78
N ARG A 15 16.37 1.94 -26.51
CA ARG A 15 16.05 2.38 -25.15
C ARG A 15 14.55 2.37 -25.01
N GLU A 16 13.92 1.25 -25.35
CA GLU A 16 13.76 0.17 -24.38
C GLU A 16 13.22 0.72 -23.04
N ARG A 17 11.88 0.74 -22.97
CA ARG A 17 11.16 -0.06 -21.95
C ARG A 17 11.51 0.30 -20.50
N ARG A 18 11.16 1.51 -20.05
CA ARG A 18 11.23 1.80 -18.60
C ARG A 18 10.17 2.73 -18.02
N MET A 19 9.13 3.09 -18.77
CA MET A 19 8.01 3.87 -18.24
C MET A 19 6.66 3.33 -18.70
N ASP A 20 6.55 1.99 -18.72
CA ASP A 20 5.27 1.26 -18.77
C ASP A 20 5.25 0.21 -17.64
N ALA A 21 5.77 0.59 -16.47
CA ALA A 21 6.02 -0.35 -15.37
C ALA A 21 5.49 0.13 -14.02
N SER A 22 4.53 1.06 -14.00
CA SER A 22 3.70 1.28 -12.81
C SER A 22 2.32 1.85 -13.17
N ARG A 23 1.74 1.45 -14.31
CA ARG A 23 0.31 1.10 -14.28
C ARG A 23 0.18 -0.21 -13.51
N GLN A 24 0.66 -0.16 -12.26
CA GLN A 24 0.31 -1.07 -11.20
C GLN A 24 -1.19 -0.94 -11.20
N LEU A 25 -1.85 -1.96 -11.76
CA LEU A 25 -3.30 -2.00 -11.87
C LEU A 25 -3.85 -1.42 -10.57
N ASP A 26 -4.55 -0.29 -10.64
CA ASP A 26 -5.21 0.38 -9.51
C ASP A 26 -6.23 -0.58 -8.91
N VAL A 27 -5.74 -1.64 -8.27
CA VAL A 27 -6.55 -2.50 -7.43
C VAL A 27 -6.64 -1.72 -6.15
N GLU A 28 -7.72 -0.96 -6.02
CA GLU A 28 -8.04 -0.30 -4.76
C GLU A 28 -7.99 -1.36 -3.66
N PRO A 29 -7.19 -1.15 -2.60
CA PRO A 29 -7.09 -2.10 -1.51
C PRO A 29 -8.49 -2.36 -0.92
N LEU A 30 -8.74 -3.61 -0.53
CA LEU A 30 -9.97 -3.98 0.16
C LEU A 30 -9.93 -3.54 1.62
N VAL A 31 -8.72 -3.48 2.18
CA VAL A 31 -8.46 -3.09 3.55
C VAL A 31 -7.30 -2.08 3.58
N GLU A 32 -7.52 -0.94 4.21
CA GLU A 32 -6.48 0.08 4.42
C GLU A 32 -6.25 0.28 5.91
N ILE A 33 -4.99 0.30 6.33
CA ILE A 33 -4.60 0.42 7.73
C ILE A 33 -3.82 1.72 7.87
N ALA A 34 -4.36 2.65 8.65
CA ALA A 34 -3.77 3.97 8.86
C ALA A 34 -2.41 3.90 9.58
N GLU A 35 -1.72 5.03 9.61
CA GLU A 35 -0.45 5.22 10.30
C GLU A 35 -0.44 4.68 11.73
N PHE A 36 0.74 4.26 12.16
CA PHE A 36 0.98 3.82 13.52
C PHE A 36 0.88 4.98 14.50
N ARG A 37 -0.04 4.89 15.47
CA ARG A 37 -0.18 5.87 16.55
C ARG A 37 0.09 5.23 17.91
N THR A 38 1.11 5.73 18.61
CA THR A 38 1.49 5.26 19.96
C THR A 38 0.53 5.72 21.05
N ASP A 39 -0.26 6.74 20.78
CA ASP A 39 -1.22 7.33 21.72
C ASP A 39 -2.50 6.49 21.88
N SER A 40 -2.70 5.47 21.04
CA SER A 40 -3.90 4.64 21.04
C SER A 40 -3.54 3.16 21.02
N ARG A 41 -4.35 2.33 21.70
CA ARG A 41 -4.23 0.86 21.66
C ARG A 41 -4.59 0.26 20.29
N TYR A 42 -5.30 1.01 19.46
CA TYR A 42 -5.93 0.55 18.23
C TYR A 42 -5.31 1.23 17.01
N ARG A 43 -5.24 0.53 15.86
CA ARG A 43 -5.10 1.19 14.56
C ARG A 43 -6.45 1.37 13.90
N LEU A 44 -6.58 2.44 13.11
CA LEU A 44 -7.74 2.62 12.26
C LEU A 44 -7.59 1.75 11.01
N VAL A 45 -8.59 0.92 10.76
CA VAL A 45 -8.69 0.00 9.64
C VAL A 45 -9.94 0.34 8.84
N HIS A 46 -9.76 0.69 7.57
CA HIS A 46 -10.83 0.91 6.62
C HIS A 46 -11.14 -0.40 5.90
N PHE A 47 -12.38 -0.86 5.99
CA PHE A 47 -12.87 -1.96 5.17
C PHE A 47 -13.69 -1.41 4.01
N LYS A 48 -13.35 -1.80 2.77
CA LYS A 48 -14.11 -1.41 1.59
C LYS A 48 -15.58 -1.82 1.74
N GLY A 49 -16.46 -0.82 1.81
CA GLY A 49 -17.91 -1.00 2.01
C GLY A 49 -18.40 -0.92 3.46
N ALA A 50 -17.51 -0.99 4.47
CA ALA A 50 -17.87 -0.88 5.89
C ALA A 50 -17.36 0.41 6.55
N GLY A 51 -16.33 1.04 6.01
CA GLY A 51 -15.75 2.27 6.55
C GLY A 51 -14.63 2.02 7.56
N TRP A 52 -14.26 3.08 8.28
CA TRP A 52 -13.15 3.08 9.24
C TRP A 52 -13.56 2.52 10.60
N LYS A 53 -12.74 1.62 11.14
CA LYS A 53 -12.91 0.98 12.45
C LYS A 53 -11.60 0.96 13.24
N PRO A 54 -11.59 1.33 14.53
CA PRO A 54 -10.45 1.08 15.39
C PRO A 54 -10.41 -0.41 15.74
N LEU A 55 -9.28 -1.08 15.46
CA LEU A 55 -9.09 -2.49 15.78
C LEU A 55 -7.78 -2.71 16.56
N ALA A 56 -7.80 -3.67 17.48
CA ALA A 56 -6.62 -4.21 18.12
C ALA A 56 -5.98 -5.29 17.23
N PRO A 57 -4.71 -5.67 17.47
CA PRO A 57 -4.08 -6.80 16.77
C PRO A 57 -4.91 -8.08 16.80
N GLU A 58 -5.51 -8.39 17.96
CA GLU A 58 -6.34 -9.58 18.17
C GLU A 58 -7.72 -9.50 17.47
N GLU A 59 -8.22 -8.29 17.22
CA GLU A 59 -9.51 -8.06 16.57
C GLU A 59 -9.38 -7.97 15.05
N PHE A 60 -8.19 -7.67 14.54
CA PHE A 60 -7.96 -7.47 13.12
C PHE A 60 -8.23 -8.70 12.27
N GLU A 61 -7.59 -9.84 12.57
CA GLU A 61 -7.77 -11.07 11.80
C GLU A 61 -9.22 -11.58 11.79
N PRO A 62 -9.94 -11.70 12.94
CA PRO A 62 -11.32 -12.18 12.92
C PRO A 62 -12.26 -11.22 12.18
N GLU A 63 -12.10 -9.90 12.36
CA GLU A 63 -12.93 -8.92 11.65
C GLU A 63 -12.64 -8.94 10.14
N LEU A 64 -11.37 -9.07 9.74
CA LEU A 64 -10.97 -9.22 8.34
C LEU A 64 -11.58 -10.47 7.71
N LYS A 65 -11.56 -11.60 8.40
CA LYS A 65 -12.21 -12.83 7.95
C LYS A 65 -13.74 -12.75 7.95
N HIS A 66 -14.34 -11.91 8.79
CA HIS A 66 -15.77 -11.65 8.78
C HIS A 66 -16.21 -10.90 7.51
N PHE A 67 -15.48 -9.86 7.11
CA PHE A 67 -15.80 -9.11 5.88
C PHE A 67 -15.33 -9.82 4.60
N PHE A 68 -14.16 -10.44 4.65
CA PHE A 68 -13.49 -11.05 3.51
C PHE A 68 -12.90 -12.42 3.91
N PRO A 69 -13.69 -13.49 3.90
CA PRO A 69 -13.26 -14.82 4.39
C PRO A 69 -12.04 -15.37 3.63
N ASP A 70 -11.96 -15.16 2.31
CA ASP A 70 -10.88 -15.61 1.44
C ASP A 70 -9.69 -14.64 1.36
N LEU A 71 -9.75 -13.46 2.00
CA LEU A 71 -8.67 -12.48 1.97
C LEU A 71 -7.50 -12.96 2.83
N ASP A 72 -6.30 -13.00 2.24
CA ASP A 72 -5.08 -13.18 3.00
C ASP A 72 -4.65 -11.84 3.61
N PRO A 73 -4.47 -11.75 4.94
CA PRO A 73 -4.13 -10.48 5.58
C PRO A 73 -2.69 -10.04 5.27
N HIS A 74 -1.83 -10.94 4.75
CA HIS A 74 -0.46 -10.66 4.32
C HIS A 74 -0.35 -10.33 2.85
N ASP A 75 -1.45 -10.30 2.09
CA ASP A 75 -1.41 -9.87 0.70
C ASP A 75 -1.31 -8.34 0.62
N PRO A 76 -0.15 -7.78 0.21
CA PRO A 76 0.06 -6.34 0.21
C PRO A 76 -0.68 -5.62 -0.93
N LYS A 77 -1.33 -6.36 -1.85
CA LYS A 77 -2.14 -5.76 -2.93
C LYS A 77 -3.57 -5.52 -2.45
N LEU A 78 -4.06 -6.34 -1.53
CA LEU A 78 -5.42 -6.24 -1.01
C LEU A 78 -5.48 -5.61 0.39
N VAL A 79 -4.41 -5.73 1.17
CA VAL A 79 -4.26 -5.12 2.49
C VAL A 79 -3.13 -4.09 2.44
N TYR A 80 -3.52 -2.82 2.40
CA TYR A 80 -2.59 -1.70 2.39
C TYR A 80 -2.29 -1.22 3.80
N TRP A 81 -1.00 -1.13 4.15
CA TRP A 81 -0.52 -0.50 5.37
C TRP A 81 0.12 0.83 5.04
N GLU A 82 -0.36 1.92 5.64
CA GLU A 82 0.18 3.26 5.42
C GLU A 82 1.61 3.41 5.95
N ASP A 83 1.89 2.80 7.11
CA ASP A 83 3.23 2.72 7.70
C ASP A 83 3.38 1.44 8.55
N ARG A 84 4.62 0.95 8.67
CA ARG A 84 5.04 -0.21 9.47
C ARG A 84 4.07 -1.39 9.38
N PRO A 85 4.17 -2.21 8.32
CA PRO A 85 3.28 -3.34 8.14
C PRO A 85 3.41 -4.31 9.32
N TRP A 86 2.28 -4.81 9.81
CA TRP A 86 2.19 -5.74 10.95
C TRP A 86 2.59 -5.19 12.31
N GLU A 87 2.92 -3.90 12.40
CA GLU A 87 3.24 -3.28 13.68
C GLU A 87 1.98 -2.72 14.32
N TRP A 88 1.62 -3.23 15.50
CA TRP A 88 0.50 -2.73 16.28
C TRP A 88 1.00 -1.92 17.47
N PRO A 89 0.28 -0.84 17.87
CA PRO A 89 0.65 -0.05 19.03
C PRO A 89 0.88 -0.97 20.22
N ALA A 90 2.06 -0.87 20.84
CA ALA A 90 2.40 -1.67 22.01
C ALA A 90 1.56 -1.20 23.20
N TRP A 91 0.35 -1.73 23.35
CA TRP A 91 -0.44 -1.49 24.54
C TRP A 91 0.22 -2.18 25.73
N ARG A 92 0.61 -1.38 26.72
CA ARG A 92 1.04 -1.85 28.04
C ARG A 92 -0.21 -1.83 28.94
N PRO A 93 -0.83 -2.98 29.28
CA PRO A 93 -1.80 -3.00 30.37
C PRO A 93 -1.09 -2.60 31.66
N GLY A 94 -1.35 -1.42 32.22
CA GLY A 94 -0.84 -1.06 33.55
C GLY A 94 -0.59 0.41 33.89
N GLU A 95 -0.72 1.36 32.96
CA GLU A 95 -0.61 2.78 33.30
C GLU A 95 -2.00 3.42 33.18
N ALA A 96 -2.70 3.47 34.31
CA ALA A 96 -3.99 4.12 34.52
C ALA A 96 -3.83 5.25 35.51
#